data_AF-A0A225UVJ2-F1
#
_entry.id   AF-A0A225UVJ2-F1
#
_cell.length_a   1.000
_cell.length_b   1.000
_cell.length_c   1.000
_cell.angle_alpha   90.00
_cell.angle_beta   90.00
_cell.angle_gamma   90.00
#
_symmetry.space_group_name_H-M   'P 1'
#
loop_
_entity.id
_entity.type
_entity.pdbx_description
1 polymer ?
#
loop_
_entity_poly.entity_id
_entity_poly.type
_entity_poly.pdbx_seq_one_letter_code
_entity_poly.pdbx_strand_id
1 'polypeptide(L)'
;MFRLLRRKGFQGQLSQLVGAILGYGISAILVRHDEDSSVQEPDAHSNQGLLPKCTRHDWKQMSRRFRKLYIGTTGSYLEMYFTMTMTDHETRLQFFYRLNAAAVKAEVKFKSSSKLRESHIRRFIKKLRNDQLKTALEGYMFQSIADLERALRRHEDV
;
A
#
# COMPACT_ATOMS: atom_id res chain seq x y z
N MET A 1 -5.47 -31.04 16.27
CA MET A 1 -4.29 -31.92 16.05
C MET A 1 -3.91 -31.86 14.56
N PHE A 2 -3.23 -30.80 14.11
CA PHE A 2 -2.79 -30.67 12.71
C PHE A 2 -1.28 -30.93 12.61
N ARG A 3 -0.93 -31.97 11.86
CA ARG A 3 0.46 -32.43 11.67
C ARG A 3 1.19 -31.51 10.70
N LEU A 4 2.40 -31.13 11.12
CA LEU A 4 3.47 -30.60 10.28
C LEU A 4 3.77 -31.54 9.12
N LEU A 5 3.80 -30.99 7.90
CA LEU A 5 4.74 -31.43 6.87
C LEU A 5 5.73 -30.30 6.59
N ARG A 6 6.89 -30.46 7.23
CA ARG A 6 8.18 -29.83 6.92
C ARG A 6 8.43 -29.81 5.41
N ARG A 7 8.57 -28.63 4.81
CA ARG A 7 9.36 -28.44 3.58
C ARG A 7 10.68 -27.76 3.95
N LYS A 8 11.68 -28.57 4.32
CA LYS A 8 13.04 -28.15 4.71
C LYS A 8 13.88 -27.54 3.57
N GLY A 9 13.37 -27.43 2.34
CA GLY A 9 14.10 -26.87 1.20
C GLY A 9 14.01 -25.36 1.01
N PHE A 10 13.02 -24.69 1.63
CA PHE A 10 12.70 -23.29 1.31
C PHE A 10 13.29 -22.26 2.29
N GLN A 11 13.73 -22.71 3.47
CA GLN A 11 14.37 -21.82 4.46
C GLN A 11 15.83 -21.51 4.10
N GLY A 12 16.54 -22.43 3.42
CA GLY A 12 17.94 -22.23 3.04
C GLY A 12 18.13 -21.12 1.99
N GLN A 13 17.20 -20.99 1.03
CA GLN A 13 17.28 -19.94 0.01
C GLN A 13 16.86 -18.56 0.54
N LEU A 14 15.89 -18.49 1.46
CA LEU A 14 15.52 -17.24 2.13
C LEU A 14 16.60 -16.79 3.13
N SER A 15 17.28 -17.71 3.83
CA SER A 15 18.39 -17.32 4.70
C SER A 15 19.62 -16.84 3.92
N GLN A 16 19.87 -17.36 2.71
CA GLN A 16 20.91 -16.84 1.82
C GLN A 16 20.55 -15.47 1.25
N LEU A 17 19.27 -15.22 0.93
CA LEU A 17 18.82 -13.91 0.45
C LEU A 17 18.83 -12.84 1.56
N VAL A 18 18.43 -13.20 2.78
CA VAL A 18 18.49 -12.31 3.96
C VAL A 18 19.93 -12.13 4.43
N GLY A 19 20.77 -13.17 4.34
CA GLY A 19 22.22 -13.09 4.57
C GLY A 19 22.94 -12.19 3.57
N ALA A 20 22.50 -12.15 2.31
CA ALA A 20 23.01 -11.21 1.30
C ALA A 20 22.52 -9.77 1.53
N ILE A 21 21.33 -9.58 2.11
CA ILE A 21 20.79 -8.26 2.51
C ILE A 21 21.51 -7.72 3.77
N LEU A 22 21.96 -8.60 4.68
CA LEU A 22 22.72 -8.22 5.87
C LEU A 22 24.24 -8.14 5.63
N GLY A 23 24.76 -8.83 4.61
CA GLY A 23 26.20 -8.94 4.34
C GLY A 23 26.83 -7.80 3.53
N TYR A 24 26.03 -6.96 2.87
CA TYR A 24 26.56 -5.83 2.10
C TYR A 24 25.71 -4.56 2.25
N GLY A 25 26.13 -3.71 3.18
CA GLY A 25 25.97 -2.26 3.04
C GLY A 25 24.64 -1.64 3.47
N ILE A 26 24.30 -1.73 4.75
CA ILE A 26 23.61 -0.64 5.45
C ILE A 26 24.31 -0.44 6.79
N SER A 27 25.33 0.42 6.80
CA SER A 27 25.80 1.01 8.05
C SER A 27 25.03 2.32 8.24
N ALA A 28 24.01 2.29 9.11
CA ALA A 28 23.31 3.48 9.59
C ALA A 28 22.64 3.21 10.95
N ILE A 29 23.48 3.19 11.99
CA ILE A 29 23.32 3.82 13.31
C ILE A 29 21.95 3.73 14.03
N LEU A 30 21.93 3.05 15.19
CA LEU A 30 21.43 3.64 16.46
C LEU A 30 21.98 2.93 17.74
N VAL A 31 23.12 3.44 18.23
CA VAL A 31 23.57 3.70 19.62
C VAL A 31 23.12 2.82 20.80
N ARG A 32 24.10 2.23 21.52
CA ARG A 32 24.44 2.43 22.97
C ARG A 32 25.75 1.69 23.28
N HIS A 33 26.85 2.43 23.48
CA HIS A 33 27.56 2.72 24.76
C HIS A 33 28.43 1.55 25.27
N ASP A 34 29.72 1.54 24.91
CA ASP A 34 30.87 1.74 25.82
C ASP A 34 32.22 1.42 25.12
N GLU A 35 33.16 2.35 25.33
CA GLU A 35 34.63 2.22 25.44
C GLU A 35 35.50 1.63 24.31
N ASP A 36 36.44 2.47 23.87
CA ASP A 36 37.80 2.21 23.39
C ASP A 36 38.03 1.19 22.27
N SER A 37 38.25 1.71 21.05
CA SER A 37 39.44 1.36 20.25
C SER A 37 39.57 2.22 18.99
N SER A 38 40.72 2.89 18.90
CA SER A 38 41.27 3.58 17.74
C SER A 38 41.16 2.75 16.44
N VAL A 39 40.40 3.24 15.46
CA VAL A 39 40.53 2.81 14.06
C VAL A 39 40.37 4.03 13.16
N GLN A 40 41.40 4.25 12.34
CA GLN A 40 41.59 5.35 11.41
C GLN A 40 40.46 5.42 10.36
N GLU A 41 39.85 6.60 10.23
CA GLU A 41 38.90 6.97 9.16
C GLU A 41 39.59 6.93 7.79
N PRO A 42 39.03 6.22 6.78
CA PRO A 42 39.41 6.42 5.39
C PRO A 42 38.49 7.45 4.72
N ASP A 43 39.12 8.42 4.08
CA ASP A 43 38.55 9.63 3.49
C ASP A 43 37.25 9.40 2.69
N ALA A 44 36.18 10.11 3.09
CA ALA A 44 34.85 10.06 2.51
C ALA A 44 34.71 10.83 1.18
N HIS A 45 35.60 10.57 0.21
CA HIS A 45 35.42 11.03 -1.16
C HIS A 45 35.52 9.85 -2.14
N SER A 46 34.41 9.64 -2.88
CA SER A 46 34.27 8.72 -4.02
C SER A 46 33.69 7.33 -3.73
N ASN A 47 32.37 7.24 -3.59
CA ASN A 47 31.63 5.98 -3.75
C ASN A 47 30.30 6.13 -4.51
N GLN A 48 30.20 7.09 -5.43
CA GLN A 48 29.09 7.16 -6.39
C GLN A 48 29.43 6.53 -7.77
N GLY A 49 30.63 5.95 -7.92
CA GLY A 49 31.15 5.47 -9.20
C GLY A 49 31.34 3.96 -9.39
N LEU A 50 31.18 3.12 -8.36
CA LEU A 50 31.65 1.72 -8.41
C LEU A 50 30.65 0.66 -8.89
N LEU A 51 29.46 1.05 -9.33
CA LEU A 51 28.52 0.10 -9.95
C LEU A 51 28.56 0.23 -11.48
N PRO A 52 28.98 -0.82 -12.21
CA PRO A 52 28.85 -0.85 -13.66
C PRO A 52 27.41 -0.54 -14.07
N LYS A 53 27.23 0.36 -15.06
CA LYS A 53 25.89 0.81 -15.51
C LYS A 53 24.99 -0.38 -15.91
N CYS A 54 25.58 -1.43 -16.44
CA CYS A 54 24.96 -2.72 -16.77
C CYS A 54 24.34 -3.40 -15.54
N THR A 55 25.09 -3.54 -14.44
CA THR A 55 24.61 -4.14 -13.18
C THR A 55 23.43 -3.36 -12.58
N ARG A 56 23.45 -2.03 -12.67
CA ARG A 56 22.34 -1.17 -12.19
C ARG A 56 21.08 -1.33 -13.03
N HIS A 57 21.23 -1.44 -14.36
CA HIS A 57 20.12 -1.64 -15.28
C HIS A 57 19.48 -3.02 -15.09
N ASP A 58 20.30 -4.07 -14.95
CA ASP A 58 19.86 -5.44 -14.74
C ASP A 58 19.17 -5.63 -13.38
N TRP A 59 19.68 -4.98 -12.33
CA TRP A 59 19.02 -4.97 -11.02
C TRP A 59 17.63 -4.30 -11.06
N LYS A 60 17.52 -3.17 -11.77
CA LYS A 60 16.22 -2.49 -11.95
C LYS A 60 15.24 -3.36 -12.74
N GLN A 61 15.73 -4.09 -13.73
CA GLN A 61 14.89 -5.01 -14.51
C GLN A 61 14.45 -6.22 -13.69
N MET A 62 15.37 -6.84 -12.94
CA MET A 62 15.11 -7.98 -12.06
C MET A 62 14.11 -7.62 -10.96
N SER A 63 14.31 -6.49 -10.27
CA SER A 63 13.38 -6.00 -9.24
C SER A 63 11.98 -5.68 -9.78
N ARG A 64 11.87 -5.15 -11.00
CA ARG A 64 10.58 -4.96 -11.69
C ARG A 64 9.90 -6.30 -11.99
N ARG A 65 10.65 -7.29 -12.49
CA ARG A 65 10.12 -8.65 -12.75
C ARG A 65 9.67 -9.33 -11.47
N PHE A 66 10.49 -9.26 -10.41
CA PHE A 66 10.15 -9.80 -9.10
C PHE A 66 8.88 -9.17 -8.53
N ARG A 67 8.77 -7.84 -8.57
CA ARG A 67 7.55 -7.13 -8.15
C ARG A 67 6.33 -7.58 -8.94
N LYS A 68 6.46 -7.71 -10.26
CA LYS A 68 5.36 -8.18 -11.13
C LYS A 68 4.94 -9.63 -10.83
N LEU A 69 5.91 -10.52 -10.57
CA LEU A 69 5.67 -11.95 -10.38
C LEU A 69 5.15 -12.30 -8.99
N TYR A 70 5.63 -11.61 -7.95
CA TYR A 70 5.38 -12.01 -6.56
C TYR A 70 4.58 -11.00 -5.75
N ILE A 71 4.62 -9.71 -6.12
CA ILE A 71 3.91 -8.63 -5.41
C ILE A 71 2.67 -8.16 -6.21
N GLY A 72 2.58 -8.53 -7.50
CA GLY A 72 1.61 -7.99 -8.44
C GLY A 72 1.96 -6.56 -8.84
N THR A 73 1.45 -6.08 -9.98
CA THR A 73 1.44 -4.65 -10.35
C THR A 73 0.42 -3.88 -9.51
N THR A 74 0.38 -4.16 -8.22
CA THR A 74 -0.47 -3.46 -7.29
C THR A 74 0.27 -2.18 -6.93
N GLY A 75 -0.30 -1.05 -7.34
CA GLY A 75 0.16 0.26 -6.92
C GLY A 75 0.26 0.38 -5.40
N SER A 76 0.80 1.48 -4.90
CA SER A 76 0.75 1.75 -3.45
C SER A 76 -0.68 1.63 -2.92
N TYR A 77 -0.88 1.34 -1.63
CA TYR A 77 -2.24 1.26 -1.06
C TYR A 77 -3.06 2.53 -1.33
N LEU A 78 -2.40 3.69 -1.31
CA LEU A 78 -2.98 4.97 -1.74
C LEU A 78 -3.38 4.93 -3.21
N GLU A 79 -2.51 4.52 -4.11
CA GLU A 79 -2.81 4.41 -5.54
C GLU A 79 -4.04 3.54 -5.79
N MET A 80 -4.14 2.37 -5.15
CA MET A 80 -5.34 1.54 -5.23
C MET A 80 -6.59 2.30 -4.78
N TYR A 81 -6.53 3.01 -3.65
CA TYR A 81 -7.65 3.81 -3.15
C TYR A 81 -8.04 4.95 -4.11
N PHE A 82 -7.07 5.67 -4.67
CA PHE A 82 -7.33 6.78 -5.58
C PHE A 82 -7.83 6.34 -6.96
N THR A 83 -7.37 5.18 -7.44
CA THR A 83 -7.69 4.66 -8.78
C THR A 83 -8.93 3.76 -8.78
N MET A 84 -9.40 3.30 -7.61
CA MET A 84 -10.54 2.40 -7.49
C MET A 84 -11.79 2.90 -8.26
N THR A 85 -12.42 2.00 -9.01
CA THR A 85 -13.63 2.24 -9.80
C THR A 85 -14.69 1.20 -9.51
N MET A 86 -15.95 1.54 -9.80
CA MET A 86 -17.07 0.63 -9.61
C MET A 86 -17.16 -0.41 -10.74
N THR A 87 -17.25 -1.71 -10.43
CA THR A 87 -17.38 -2.83 -11.37
C THR A 87 -18.83 -3.04 -11.83
N ASP A 88 -19.05 -3.76 -12.93
CA ASP A 88 -20.39 -3.93 -13.53
C ASP A 88 -21.35 -4.75 -12.67
N HIS A 89 -20.82 -5.68 -11.89
CA HIS A 89 -21.61 -6.64 -11.13
C HIS A 89 -21.76 -6.28 -9.65
N GLU A 90 -21.08 -5.23 -9.18
CA GLU A 90 -21.17 -4.88 -7.76
C GLU A 90 -22.30 -3.90 -7.51
N THR A 91 -22.99 -4.06 -6.37
CA THR A 91 -23.90 -3.04 -5.89
C THR A 91 -23.10 -1.84 -5.38
N ARG A 92 -23.73 -0.67 -5.32
CA ARG A 92 -23.08 0.52 -4.76
C ARG A 92 -22.76 0.39 -3.26
N LEU A 93 -23.49 -0.42 -2.48
CA LEU A 93 -23.07 -0.74 -1.11
C LEU A 93 -21.81 -1.61 -1.10
N GLN A 94 -21.73 -2.62 -1.97
CA GLN A 94 -20.52 -3.44 -2.11
C GLN A 94 -19.31 -2.57 -2.50
N PHE A 95 -19.49 -1.68 -3.49
CA PHE A 95 -18.47 -0.71 -3.87
C PHE A 95 -18.06 0.19 -2.70
N PHE A 96 -19.03 0.71 -1.95
CA PHE A 96 -18.79 1.55 -0.78
C PHE A 96 -17.94 0.84 0.28
N TYR A 97 -18.28 -0.41 0.63
CA TYR A 97 -17.50 -1.19 1.59
C TYR A 97 -16.08 -1.49 1.10
N ARG A 98 -15.92 -1.82 -0.18
CA ARG A 98 -14.62 -2.05 -0.81
C ARG A 98 -13.74 -0.80 -0.78
N LEU A 99 -14.32 0.37 -1.09
CA LEU A 99 -13.63 1.64 -1.03
C LEU A 99 -13.24 2.03 0.41
N ASN A 100 -14.11 1.78 1.39
CA ASN A 100 -13.81 1.98 2.81
C ASN A 100 -12.64 1.10 3.28
N ALA A 101 -12.64 -0.17 2.88
CA ALA A 101 -11.55 -1.10 3.19
C ALA A 101 -10.22 -0.65 2.57
N ALA A 102 -10.25 -0.17 1.31
CA ALA A 102 -9.08 0.38 0.65
C ALA A 102 -8.56 1.65 1.35
N ALA A 103 -9.47 2.53 1.80
CA ALA A 103 -9.12 3.73 2.54
C ALA A 103 -8.43 3.40 3.88
N VAL A 104 -8.94 2.40 4.62
CA VAL A 104 -8.30 1.92 5.86
C VAL A 104 -6.93 1.33 5.56
N LYS A 105 -6.80 0.51 4.52
CA LYS A 105 -5.52 -0.10 4.11
C LYS A 105 -4.49 0.94 3.65
N ALA A 106 -4.97 2.06 3.14
CA ALA A 106 -4.16 3.20 2.73
C ALA A 106 -3.95 4.25 3.84
N GLU A 107 -4.38 3.95 5.08
CA GLU A 107 -4.27 4.84 6.24
C GLU A 107 -4.94 6.21 6.06
N VAL A 108 -5.98 6.27 5.24
CA VAL A 108 -6.79 7.48 5.03
C VAL A 108 -7.66 7.71 6.25
N LYS A 109 -7.43 8.83 6.94
CA LYS A 109 -8.13 9.21 8.18
C LYS A 109 -9.52 9.83 7.94
N PHE A 110 -10.34 9.22 7.08
CA PHE A 110 -11.65 9.75 6.68
C PHE A 110 -12.67 9.83 7.81
N LYS A 111 -12.44 9.15 8.94
CA LYS A 111 -13.29 9.24 10.14
C LYS A 111 -12.87 10.36 11.10
N SER A 112 -11.70 10.96 10.93
CA SER A 112 -11.10 11.87 11.91
C SER A 112 -11.56 13.32 11.81
N SER A 113 -12.05 13.76 10.64
CA SER A 113 -12.57 15.12 10.48
C SER A 113 -13.67 15.19 9.42
N SER A 114 -14.52 16.21 9.52
CA SER A 114 -15.58 16.45 8.52
C SER A 114 -15.02 16.62 7.12
N LYS A 115 -13.94 17.40 6.97
CA LYS A 115 -13.28 17.65 5.67
C LYS A 115 -12.74 16.38 5.02
N LEU A 116 -12.09 15.49 5.80
CA LEU A 116 -11.57 14.23 5.28
C LEU A 116 -12.69 13.25 4.94
N ARG A 117 -13.75 13.21 5.75
CA ARG A 117 -14.95 12.43 5.47
C ARG A 117 -15.61 12.88 4.17
N GLU A 118 -15.83 14.18 4.02
CA GLU A 118 -16.44 14.76 2.83
C GLU A 118 -15.62 14.47 1.57
N SER A 119 -14.29 14.62 1.63
CA SER A 119 -13.40 14.27 0.51
C SER A 119 -13.52 12.79 0.12
N HIS A 120 -13.60 11.90 1.10
CA HIS A 120 -13.80 10.47 0.88
C HIS A 120 -15.16 10.16 0.26
N ILE A 121 -16.23 10.79 0.74
CA ILE A 121 -17.59 10.64 0.20
C ILE A 121 -17.69 11.18 -1.23
N ARG A 122 -17.14 12.37 -1.51
CA ARG A 122 -17.07 12.92 -2.87
C ARG A 122 -16.33 11.98 -3.83
N ARG A 123 -15.29 11.29 -3.36
CA ARG A 123 -14.59 10.27 -4.16
C ARG A 123 -15.49 9.08 -4.47
N PHE A 124 -16.25 8.60 -3.50
CA PHE A 124 -17.25 7.55 -3.72
C PHE A 124 -18.27 7.98 -4.77
N ILE A 125 -18.90 9.15 -4.59
CA ILE A 125 -19.93 9.69 -5.50
C ILE A 125 -19.41 9.81 -6.94
N LYS A 126 -18.19 10.38 -7.12
CA LYS A 126 -17.57 10.53 -8.45
C LYS A 126 -17.39 9.20 -9.19
N LYS A 127 -17.28 8.09 -8.46
CA LYS A 127 -17.03 6.75 -9.02
C LYS A 127 -18.31 5.91 -9.19
N LEU A 128 -19.47 6.44 -8.79
CA LEU A 128 -20.76 5.81 -9.08
C LEU A 128 -21.06 5.83 -10.58
N ARG A 129 -21.96 4.95 -11.00
CA ARG A 129 -22.42 4.85 -12.40
C ARG A 129 -23.74 5.56 -12.63
N ASN A 130 -24.64 5.49 -11.65
CA ASN A 130 -25.97 6.09 -11.73
C ASN A 130 -25.89 7.61 -11.49
N ASP A 131 -26.12 8.41 -12.53
CA ASP A 131 -26.03 9.87 -12.46
C ASP A 131 -27.15 10.51 -11.64
N GLN A 132 -28.36 9.92 -11.62
CA GLN A 132 -29.44 10.40 -10.75
C GLN A 132 -29.07 10.27 -9.27
N LEU A 133 -28.47 9.12 -8.91
CA LEU A 133 -27.98 8.90 -7.55
C LEU A 133 -26.81 9.82 -7.21
N LYS A 134 -25.90 10.09 -8.16
CA LYS A 134 -24.83 11.07 -7.93
C LYS A 134 -25.40 12.42 -7.54
N THR A 135 -26.31 12.96 -8.35
CA THR A 135 -26.94 14.26 -8.12
C THR A 135 -27.66 14.29 -6.77
N ALA A 136 -28.38 13.21 -6.41
CA ALA A 136 -29.05 13.11 -5.12
C ALA A 136 -28.07 13.14 -3.93
N LEU A 137 -26.88 12.54 -4.07
CA LEU A 137 -25.88 12.48 -3.00
C LEU A 137 -24.98 13.74 -2.95
N GLU A 138 -24.75 14.43 -4.08
CA GLU A 138 -23.92 15.65 -4.13
C GLU A 138 -24.53 16.82 -3.35
N GLY A 139 -25.87 16.88 -3.27
CA GLY A 139 -26.58 17.90 -2.50
C GLY A 139 -26.61 17.66 -0.98
N TYR A 140 -26.11 16.52 -0.50
CA TYR A 140 -26.28 16.12 0.90
C TYR A 140 -24.98 16.17 1.72
N MET A 141 -25.07 16.81 2.88
CA MET A 141 -23.99 16.89 3.86
C MET A 141 -24.07 15.72 4.86
N PHE A 142 -23.25 14.69 4.66
CA PHE A 142 -23.23 13.52 5.53
C PHE A 142 -22.42 13.77 6.83
N GLN A 143 -23.09 13.66 7.97
CA GLN A 143 -22.46 13.82 9.30
C GLN A 143 -21.60 12.62 9.68
N SER A 144 -21.90 11.44 9.13
CA SER A 144 -21.14 10.22 9.33
C SER A 144 -21.14 9.33 8.09
N ILE A 145 -20.23 8.35 8.10
CA ILE A 145 -20.16 7.29 7.08
C ILE A 145 -21.41 6.39 7.15
N ALA A 146 -21.99 6.23 8.35
CA ALA A 146 -23.23 5.48 8.56
C ALA A 146 -24.45 6.19 7.94
N ASP A 147 -24.49 7.52 7.93
CA ASP A 147 -25.58 8.27 7.30
C ASP A 147 -25.60 8.05 5.79
N LEU A 148 -24.42 8.03 5.16
CA LEU A 148 -24.29 7.67 3.75
C LEU A 148 -24.74 6.23 3.51
N GLU A 149 -24.32 5.28 4.34
CA GLU A 149 -24.75 3.88 4.21
C GLU A 149 -26.27 3.74 4.27
N ARG A 150 -26.93 4.44 5.20
CA ARG A 150 -28.39 4.45 5.32
C ARG A 150 -29.06 5.04 4.08
N ALA A 151 -28.52 6.14 3.54
CA ALA A 151 -29.03 6.74 2.31
C ALA A 151 -28.89 5.77 1.13
N LEU A 152 -27.76 5.05 1.02
CA LEU A 152 -27.56 4.04 -0.01
C LEU A 152 -28.58 2.91 0.13
N ARG A 153 -28.78 2.36 1.33
CA ARG A 153 -29.77 1.27 1.53
C ARG A 153 -31.15 1.61 1.00
N ARG A 154 -31.65 2.83 1.24
CA ARG A 154 -32.97 3.29 0.75
C ARG A 154 -33.15 3.21 -0.76
N HIS A 155 -32.06 3.27 -1.52
CA HIS A 155 -32.12 3.18 -2.97
C HIS A 155 -31.98 1.73 -3.48
N GLU A 156 -31.66 0.71 -2.64
CA GLU A 156 -31.39 -0.68 -3.14
C GLU A 156 -32.69 -1.45 -3.29
N ASP A 157 -33.74 -0.99 -2.59
CA ASP A 157 -35.05 -1.61 -2.52
C ASP A 157 -36.02 -1.10 -3.62
N VAL A 158 -35.49 -0.45 -4.67
CA VAL A 158 -36.24 0.07 -5.83
C VAL A 158 -35.60 -0.42 -7.11
#